data_AF-A0A968JQ32-F1
#
_entry.id   AF-A0A968JQ32-F1
#
_cell.length_a   1.000
_cell.length_b   1.000
_cell.length_c   1.000
_cell.angle_alpha   90.00
_cell.angle_beta   90.00
_cell.angle_gamma   90.00
#
_symmetry.space_group_name_H-M   'P 1'
#
loop_
_entity.id
_entity.type
_entity.pdbx_description
1 polymer ?
#
loop_
_entity_poly.entity_id
_entity_poly.type
_entity_poly.pdbx_seq_one_letter_code
_entity_poly.pdbx_strand_id
1 'polypeptide(L)'
;MVITDDKSQVSGLTEVGRISSYFSAEKIQASNQYLERNCHIRLKKQAAVLEADMVLIKKKTFNKGYGETPSVKIEATAFKYQ
;
A
#
# COMPACT_ATOMS: atom_id res chain seq x y z
N MET A 1 1.84 0.59 -13.37
CA MET A 1 1.17 -0.05 -12.23
C MET A 1 0.39 0.95 -11.39
N VAL A 2 -0.90 0.67 -11.23
CA VAL A 2 -1.89 1.55 -10.59
C VAL A 2 -2.20 1.05 -9.17
N ILE A 3 -2.32 1.96 -8.21
CA ILE A 3 -2.82 1.65 -6.87
C ILE A 3 -4.20 2.29 -6.74
N THR A 4 -5.19 1.50 -6.33
CA THR A 4 -6.58 1.94 -6.20
C THR A 4 -7.18 1.42 -4.90
N ASP A 5 -8.15 2.14 -4.36
CA ASP A 5 -9.05 1.71 -3.30
C ASP A 5 -10.44 1.32 -3.83
N ASP A 6 -10.69 1.57 -5.12
CA ASP A 6 -11.93 1.21 -5.78
C ASP A 6 -11.92 -0.24 -6.27
N LYS A 7 -12.86 -1.04 -5.74
CA LYS A 7 -13.04 -2.44 -6.14
C LYS A 7 -13.55 -2.58 -7.58
N SER A 8 -14.22 -1.57 -8.14
CA SER A 8 -14.75 -1.63 -9.50
C SER A 8 -13.63 -1.75 -10.55
N GLN A 9 -12.47 -1.14 -10.27
CA GLN A 9 -11.33 -1.10 -11.17
C GLN A 9 -10.57 -2.42 -11.28
N VAL A 10 -10.80 -3.35 -10.37
CA VAL A 10 -10.20 -4.69 -10.41
C VAL A 10 -11.16 -5.76 -10.93
N SER A 11 -12.37 -5.37 -11.34
CA SER A 11 -13.34 -6.30 -11.91
C SER A 11 -12.79 -6.88 -13.23
N GLY A 12 -12.74 -8.21 -13.33
CA GLY A 12 -12.19 -8.90 -14.49
C GLY A 12 -10.66 -9.08 -14.49
N LEU A 13 -9.96 -8.66 -13.43
CA LEU A 13 -8.53 -8.95 -13.25
C LEU A 13 -8.31 -10.24 -12.45
N THR A 14 -7.17 -10.89 -12.68
CA THR A 14 -6.78 -12.09 -11.92
C THR A 14 -6.02 -11.68 -10.66
N GLU A 15 -6.46 -12.16 -9.49
CA GLU A 15 -5.70 -12.00 -8.24
C GLU A 15 -4.41 -12.82 -8.31
N VAL A 16 -3.27 -12.16 -8.18
CA VAL A 16 -1.95 -12.81 -8.21
C VAL A 16 -1.33 -12.97 -6.82
N GLY A 17 -1.83 -12.23 -5.82
CA GLY A 17 -1.42 -12.43 -4.44
C GLY A 17 -1.77 -11.29 -3.50
N ARG A 18 -1.52 -11.52 -2.21
CA ARG A 18 -1.67 -10.51 -1.15
C ARG A 18 -0.32 -9.92 -0.80
N ILE A 19 -0.27 -8.60 -0.66
CA ILE A 19 0.94 -7.85 -0.35
C ILE A 19 0.69 -6.91 0.83
N SER A 20 1.74 -6.63 1.60
CA SER A 20 1.65 -5.68 2.70
C SER A 20 2.95 -4.94 2.90
N SER A 21 2.83 -3.66 3.24
CA SER A 21 3.99 -2.83 3.51
C SER A 21 3.79 -2.04 4.79
N TYR A 22 4.91 -1.80 5.45
CA TYR A 22 5.02 -0.94 6.62
C TYR A 22 6.04 0.16 6.35
N PHE A 23 5.76 1.35 6.86
CA PHE A 23 6.69 2.48 6.84
C PHE A 23 6.59 3.28 8.14
N SER A 24 7.72 3.55 8.78
CA SER A 24 7.83 4.47 9.90
C SER A 24 8.56 5.73 9.47
N ALA A 25 8.11 6.90 9.92
CA ALA A 25 8.80 8.14 9.67
C ALA A 25 10.02 8.31 10.58
N GLU A 26 10.95 9.13 10.12
CA GLU A 26 12.13 9.54 10.89
C GLU A 26 11.81 10.69 11.86
N LYS A 27 10.70 11.40 11.65
CA LYS A 27 10.29 12.58 12.41
C LYS A 27 8.90 12.38 13.00
N ILE A 28 8.73 12.84 14.24
CA ILE A 28 7.47 12.73 15.01
C ILE A 28 6.30 13.46 14.30
N GLN A 29 6.59 14.56 13.60
CA GLN A 29 5.56 15.40 12.97
C GLN A 29 5.25 15.01 11.51
N ALA A 30 5.61 13.81 11.05
CA ALA A 30 5.36 13.42 9.67
C ALA A 30 3.86 13.30 9.34
N SER A 31 3.48 13.80 8.16
CA SER A 31 2.10 13.79 7.70
C SER A 31 1.67 12.40 7.22
N ASN A 32 0.36 12.12 7.22
CA ASN A 32 -0.17 10.85 6.71
C ASN A 32 0.18 10.65 5.23
N GLN A 33 0.11 11.72 4.43
CA GLN A 33 0.45 11.68 3.00
C GLN A 33 1.92 11.30 2.77
N TYR A 34 2.83 11.78 3.62
CA TYR A 34 4.24 11.37 3.56
C TYR A 34 4.40 9.87 3.85
N LEU A 35 3.75 9.38 4.90
CA LEU A 35 3.77 7.97 5.27
C LEU A 35 3.21 7.08 4.16
N GLU A 36 2.03 7.44 3.63
CA GLU A 36 1.37 6.72 2.55
C GLU A 36 2.23 6.69 1.29
N ARG A 37 2.79 7.82 0.86
CA ARG A 37 3.60 7.88 -0.35
C ARG A 37 4.79 6.92 -0.28
N ASN A 38 5.48 6.88 0.84
CA ASN A 38 6.61 5.97 1.02
C ASN A 38 6.17 4.51 1.11
N CYS A 39 5.06 4.24 1.80
CA CYS A 39 4.50 2.89 1.89
C CYS A 39 4.01 2.39 0.51
N HIS A 40 3.39 3.26 -0.29
CA HIS A 40 3.01 2.99 -1.67
C HIS A 40 4.22 2.60 -2.51
N ILE A 41 5.35 3.33 -2.44
CA ILE A 41 6.57 2.96 -3.19
C ILE A 41 7.02 1.53 -2.86
N ARG A 42 6.98 1.13 -1.58
CA ARG A 42 7.33 -0.23 -1.15
C ARG A 42 6.33 -1.27 -1.65
N LEU A 43 5.03 -1.00 -1.53
CA LEU A 43 3.97 -1.82 -2.14
C LEU A 43 4.18 -1.99 -3.64
N LYS A 44 4.58 -0.92 -4.33
CA LYS A 44 4.82 -0.96 -5.77
C LYS A 44 5.93 -1.93 -6.15
N LYS A 45 7.01 -1.95 -5.36
CA LYS A 45 8.11 -2.89 -5.55
C LYS A 45 7.68 -4.34 -5.31
N GLN A 46 6.89 -4.60 -4.27
CA GLN A 46 6.37 -5.95 -4.00
C GLN A 46 5.42 -6.44 -5.08
N ALA A 47 4.51 -5.57 -5.55
CA ALA A 47 3.59 -5.89 -6.63
C ALA A 47 4.31 -6.19 -7.95
N ALA A 48 5.40 -5.47 -8.26
CA ALA A 48 6.24 -5.74 -9.42
C ALA A 48 6.91 -7.13 -9.37
N VAL A 49 7.27 -7.63 -8.17
CA VAL A 49 7.80 -8.99 -8.00
C VAL A 49 6.75 -10.05 -8.34
N LEU A 50 5.46 -9.75 -8.12
CA LEU A 50 4.34 -10.61 -8.48
C LEU A 50 3.84 -10.40 -9.92
N GLU A 51 4.57 -9.62 -10.73
CA GLU A 51 4.17 -9.22 -12.09
C GLU A 51 2.75 -8.61 -12.14
N ALA A 52 2.35 -7.91 -11.08
CA ALA A 52 1.03 -7.31 -10.98
C ALA A 52 0.96 -5.96 -11.69
N ASP A 53 -0.12 -5.74 -12.41
CA ASP A 53 -0.41 -4.48 -13.11
C ASP A 53 -1.17 -3.49 -12.21
N MET A 54 -1.91 -4.01 -11.23
CA MET A 54 -2.75 -3.22 -10.34
C MET A 54 -2.70 -3.73 -8.90
N VAL A 55 -2.89 -2.80 -7.95
CA VAL A 55 -2.94 -3.07 -6.52
C VAL A 55 -4.19 -2.45 -5.93
N LEU A 56 -5.02 -3.28 -5.29
CA LEU A 56 -6.19 -2.84 -4.53
C LEU A 56 -5.86 -2.75 -3.04
N ILE A 57 -5.91 -1.55 -2.48
CA ILE A 57 -5.76 -1.36 -1.03
C ILE A 57 -6.98 -1.93 -0.30
N LYS A 58 -6.73 -2.83 0.65
CA LYS A 58 -7.78 -3.41 1.51
C LYS A 58 -7.88 -2.69 2.85
N LYS A 59 -6.73 -2.33 3.43
CA LYS A 59 -6.67 -1.71 4.75
C LYS A 59 -5.49 -0.76 4.84
N LYS A 60 -5.72 0.38 5.48
CA LYS A 60 -4.69 1.33 5.89
C LYS A 60 -4.78 1.51 7.40
N THR A 61 -3.66 1.45 8.09
CA THR A 61 -3.60 1.65 9.54
C THR A 61 -2.46 2.60 9.84
N PHE A 62 -2.82 3.81 10.29
CA PHE A 62 -1.85 4.79 10.77
C PHE A 62 -1.69 4.62 12.28
N ASN A 63 -0.45 4.63 12.74
CA ASN A 63 -0.14 4.69 14.16
C ASN A 63 0.56 6.02 14.44
N LYS A 64 0.01 6.79 15.38
CA LYS A 64 0.55 8.07 15.86
C LYS A 64 0.45 8.11 17.39
N GLY A 65 1.30 7.33 18.05
CA GLY A 65 1.48 7.42 19.50
C GLY A 65 2.10 8.76 19.90
N TYR A 66 1.73 9.27 21.08
CA TYR A 66 2.36 10.46 21.65
C TYR A 66 3.83 10.14 21.99
N GLY A 67 4.77 10.89 21.41
CA GLY A 67 6.21 10.64 21.56
C GLY A 67 6.77 9.52 20.69
N GLU A 68 5.93 8.82 19.92
CA GLU A 68 6.37 7.79 18.97
C GLU A 68 6.52 8.37 17.55
N THR A 69 7.40 7.76 16.76
CA THR A 69 7.47 8.09 15.34
C THR A 69 6.23 7.56 14.64
N PRO A 70 5.53 8.40 13.86
CA PRO A 70 4.30 8.00 13.22
C PRO A 70 4.62 6.97 12.13
N SER A 71 3.74 6.00 11.97
CA SER A 71 3.92 4.92 11.01
C SER A 71 2.62 4.55 10.30
N VAL A 72 2.74 3.84 9.19
CA VAL A 72 1.61 3.32 8.43
C VAL A 72 1.86 1.87 8.04
N LYS A 73 0.84 1.04 8.17
CA LYS A 73 0.75 -0.28 7.56
C LYS A 73 -0.34 -0.26 6.51
N ILE A 74 -0.04 -0.73 5.30
CA ILE A 74 -1.00 -0.87 4.22
C ILE A 74 -1.03 -2.34 3.77
N GLU A 75 -2.22 -2.91 3.75
CA GLU A 75 -2.50 -4.26 3.25
C GLU A 75 -3.27 -4.14 1.94
N ALA A 76 -2.84 -4.90 0.93
CA ALA A 76 -3.38 -4.80 -0.40
C ALA A 76 -3.38 -6.16 -1.12
N THR A 77 -4.18 -6.26 -2.17
CA THR A 77 -4.22 -7.40 -3.09
C THR A 77 -3.71 -6.96 -4.45
N ALA A 78 -2.81 -7.74 -5.03
CA ALA A 78 -2.21 -7.52 -6.32
C ALA A 78 -3.00 -8.26 -7.41
N PHE A 79 -3.18 -7.61 -8.56
CA PHE A 79 -3.96 -8.07 -9.69
C PHE A 79 -3.18 -7.91 -11.00
N LYS A 80 -3.43 -8.80 -11.96
CA LYS A 80 -2.82 -8.81 -13.30
C LYS A 80 -3.90 -8.84 -14.38
N TYR A 81 -3.64 -8.20 -15.51
CA TYR A 81 -4.47 -8.39 -16.72
C TYR A 81 -4.25 -9.81 -17.27
N GLN A 82 -5.33 -10.43 -17.79
CA GLN A 82 -5.23 -11.72 -18.47
C GLN A 82 -4.54 -11.58 -19.83
#